data_AF-A0A1W1UT28-F1
#
_entry.id   AF-A0A1W1UT28-F1
#
_cell.length_a   1.000
_cell.length_b   1.000
_cell.length_c   1.000
_cell.angle_alpha   90.00
_cell.angle_beta   90.00
_cell.angle_gamma   90.00
#
_symmetry.space_group_name_H-M   'P 1'
#
loop_
_entity.id
_entity.type
_entity.pdbx_description
1 polymer ?
#
loop_
_entity_poly.entity_id
_entity_poly.type
_entity_poly.pdbx_seq_one_letter_code
_entity_poly.pdbx_strand_id
1 'polypeptide(L)'
;MLILFMAERSRLEEMTGTVLPQALEILQRVWGYSQFRGVQEEIVRTVAGGSNALVLMPTGGGKSLCYQLPSLLRRGVGIVVSPLIALMKDQVDTLRQLGVRAAYLNSALSPSASRVVEHAVLGGDLDLLYIAPERLLLPRTLELLRQAQIALFAIDEAHCVSQWGHDFRPEYQQLSVLEREFPQVPRIALTATATGHGRWRSLRTCLVWVRSAFKRIGSEFWRSSRQYGVPLQELLQQQDKMCGRCPLGVPDFTVPPRFLSLS
;
A
#
# COMPACT_ATOMS: atom_id res chain seq x y z
N MET A 1 12.03 32.85 -15.28
CA MET A 1 10.93 32.03 -14.73
C MET A 1 10.38 31.03 -15.75
N LEU A 2 10.03 31.44 -16.98
CA LEU A 2 9.54 30.52 -18.03
C LEU A 2 10.55 29.44 -18.45
N ILE A 3 11.84 29.78 -18.57
CA ILE A 3 12.90 28.86 -19.01
C ILE A 3 13.17 27.76 -17.98
N LEU A 4 13.14 28.08 -16.67
CA LEU A 4 13.23 27.07 -15.61
C LEU A 4 12.03 26.12 -15.61
N PHE A 5 10.81 26.66 -15.80
CA PHE A 5 9.59 25.85 -15.84
C PHE A 5 9.54 24.92 -17.06
N MET A 6 10.05 25.35 -18.22
CA MET A 6 10.17 24.51 -19.42
C MET A 6 11.29 23.46 -19.29
N ALA A 7 12.42 23.80 -18.68
CA ALA A 7 13.49 22.83 -18.40
C ALA A 7 13.05 21.76 -17.40
N GLU A 8 12.29 22.14 -16.37
CA GLU A 8 11.73 21.22 -15.37
C GLU A 8 10.63 20.33 -15.96
N ARG A 9 9.78 20.87 -16.84
CA ARG A 9 8.82 20.08 -17.63
C ARG A 9 9.51 19.10 -18.59
N SER A 10 10.52 19.54 -19.33
CA SER A 10 11.28 18.69 -20.25
C SER A 10 12.01 17.56 -19.51
N ARG A 11 12.55 17.82 -18.32
CA ARG A 11 13.18 16.81 -17.46
C ARG A 11 12.17 15.81 -16.86
N LEU A 12 10.98 16.29 -16.50
CA LEU A 12 9.86 15.44 -16.08
C LEU A 12 9.31 14.61 -17.26
N GLU A 13 9.28 15.16 -18.46
CA GLU A 13 8.87 14.45 -19.68
C GLU A 13 9.89 13.37 -20.08
N GLU A 14 11.20 13.63 -20.02
CA GLU A 14 12.25 12.61 -20.22
C GLU A 14 12.25 11.53 -19.14
N MET A 15 12.07 11.90 -17.85
CA MET A 15 11.90 10.94 -16.77
C MET A 15 10.63 10.09 -16.95
N THR A 16 9.51 10.69 -17.37
CA THR A 16 8.26 9.92 -17.58
C THR A 16 8.30 9.04 -18.83
N GLY A 17 9.09 9.41 -19.85
CA GLY A 17 9.27 8.62 -21.08
C GLY A 17 10.09 7.34 -20.87
N THR A 18 11.03 7.33 -19.93
CA THR A 18 11.87 6.16 -19.60
C THR A 18 11.29 5.26 -18.50
N VAL A 19 10.44 5.80 -17.62
CA VAL A 19 9.86 5.06 -16.49
C VAL A 19 8.99 3.89 -16.93
N LEU A 20 8.17 4.02 -17.97
CA LEU A 20 7.23 2.95 -18.35
C LEU A 20 7.93 1.71 -18.96
N PRO A 21 8.85 1.84 -19.94
CA PRO A 21 9.63 0.69 -20.42
C PRO A 21 10.38 -0.02 -19.30
N GLN A 22 11.05 0.74 -18.41
CA GLN A 22 11.77 0.17 -17.27
C GLN A 22 10.81 -0.51 -16.28
N ALA A 23 9.63 0.05 -16.05
CA ALA A 23 8.61 -0.55 -15.20
C ALA A 23 8.14 -1.91 -15.74
N LEU A 24 7.92 -2.02 -17.05
CA LEU A 24 7.54 -3.28 -17.70
C LEU A 24 8.67 -4.32 -17.64
N GLU A 25 9.92 -3.91 -17.81
CA GLU A 25 11.08 -4.80 -17.69
C GLU A 25 11.17 -5.40 -16.28
N ILE A 26 11.08 -4.56 -15.23
CA ILE A 26 11.12 -5.03 -13.85
C ILE A 26 9.88 -5.87 -13.54
N LEU A 27 8.71 -5.48 -14.03
CA LEU A 27 7.46 -6.22 -13.88
C LEU A 27 7.59 -7.66 -14.40
N GLN A 28 8.14 -7.81 -15.61
CA GLN A 28 8.37 -9.11 -16.22
C GLN A 28 9.48 -9.88 -15.49
N ARG A 29 10.59 -9.24 -15.16
CA ARG A 29 11.74 -9.90 -14.53
C ARG A 29 11.43 -10.43 -13.12
N VAL A 30 10.72 -9.63 -12.30
CA VAL A 30 10.49 -9.95 -10.89
C VAL A 30 9.21 -10.75 -10.69
N TRP A 31 8.12 -10.40 -11.39
CA TRP A 31 6.82 -11.06 -11.21
C TRP A 31 6.39 -11.95 -12.38
N GLY A 32 7.12 -11.96 -13.50
CA GLY A 32 6.74 -12.73 -14.69
C GLY A 32 5.53 -12.18 -15.45
N TYR A 33 5.06 -10.97 -15.11
CA TYR A 33 3.90 -10.38 -15.77
C TYR A 33 4.31 -9.55 -16.99
N SER A 34 3.67 -9.81 -18.14
CA SER A 34 3.95 -9.10 -19.40
C SER A 34 3.23 -7.75 -19.51
N GLN A 35 2.21 -7.51 -18.69
CA GLN A 35 1.39 -6.30 -18.73
C GLN A 35 0.78 -5.96 -17.37
N PHE A 36 0.49 -4.68 -17.16
CA PHE A 36 -0.26 -4.19 -16.02
C PHE A 36 -1.74 -4.61 -16.09
N ARG A 37 -2.38 -4.74 -14.91
CA ARG A 37 -3.81 -4.99 -14.80
C ARG A 37 -4.56 -3.71 -14.45
N GLY A 38 -5.58 -3.38 -15.24
CA GLY A 38 -6.47 -2.24 -14.99
C GLY A 38 -5.70 -0.93 -14.76
N VAL A 39 -5.84 -0.35 -13.58
CA VAL A 39 -5.26 0.97 -13.24
C VAL A 39 -3.83 0.93 -12.70
N GLN A 40 -3.20 -0.25 -12.62
CA GLN A 40 -1.86 -0.39 -12.03
C GLN A 40 -0.81 0.48 -12.73
N GLU A 41 -0.81 0.53 -14.07
CA GLU A 41 0.16 1.33 -14.82
C GLU A 41 0.09 2.81 -14.42
N GLU A 42 -1.12 3.35 -14.37
CA GLU A 42 -1.35 4.75 -14.00
C GLU A 42 -0.84 5.06 -12.60
N ILE A 43 -1.07 4.15 -11.65
CA ILE A 43 -0.61 4.28 -10.27
C ILE A 43 0.93 4.23 -10.21
N VAL A 44 1.53 3.22 -10.86
CA VAL A 44 2.98 3.02 -10.88
C VAL A 44 3.66 4.24 -11.48
N ARG A 45 3.20 4.74 -12.63
CA ARG A 45 3.73 5.96 -13.26
C ARG A 45 3.60 7.18 -12.36
N THR A 46 2.46 7.35 -11.70
CA THR A 46 2.22 8.49 -10.79
C THR A 46 3.22 8.48 -9.63
N VAL A 47 3.37 7.34 -8.96
CA VAL A 47 4.23 7.22 -7.77
C VAL A 47 5.71 7.20 -8.15
N ALA A 48 6.09 6.47 -9.20
CA ALA A 48 7.46 6.45 -9.72
C ALA A 48 7.91 7.85 -10.16
N GLY A 49 7.01 8.64 -10.75
CA GLY A 49 7.22 10.04 -11.10
C GLY A 49 7.31 11.01 -9.90
N GLY A 50 7.17 10.53 -8.67
CA GLY A 50 7.32 11.34 -7.45
C GLY A 50 6.04 12.01 -6.95
N SER A 51 4.88 11.67 -7.51
CA SER A 51 3.58 12.19 -7.06
C SER A 51 2.92 11.29 -6.00
N ASN A 52 2.05 11.87 -5.19
CA ASN A 52 1.29 11.14 -4.17
C ASN A 52 0.06 10.43 -4.79
N ALA A 53 -0.33 9.27 -4.24
CA ALA A 53 -1.46 8.46 -4.72
C ALA A 53 -2.27 7.79 -3.58
N LEU A 54 -3.57 7.59 -3.80
CA LEU A 54 -4.58 7.05 -2.87
C LEU A 54 -5.41 6.17 -3.75
N VAL A 55 -5.24 4.90 -3.47
CA VAL A 55 -5.59 3.83 -4.36
C VAL A 55 -6.71 3.05 -3.70
N LEU A 56 -7.84 3.02 -4.38
CA LEU A 56 -8.97 2.18 -4.00
C LEU A 56 -9.05 1.02 -4.99
N MET A 57 -8.58 -0.14 -4.56
CA MET A 57 -8.56 -1.35 -5.39
C MET A 57 -9.03 -2.55 -4.56
N PRO A 58 -9.92 -3.40 -5.09
CA PRO A 58 -10.44 -4.54 -4.35
C PRO A 58 -9.31 -5.49 -3.90
N THR A 59 -9.59 -6.30 -2.88
CA THR A 59 -8.69 -7.40 -2.51
C THR A 59 -8.44 -8.30 -3.71
N GLY A 60 -7.21 -8.80 -3.86
CA GLY A 60 -6.78 -9.54 -5.06
C GLY A 60 -6.50 -8.67 -6.31
N GLY A 61 -6.84 -7.37 -6.29
CA GLY A 61 -6.59 -6.46 -7.42
C GLY A 61 -5.11 -6.14 -7.69
N GLY A 62 -4.18 -6.70 -6.91
CA GLY A 62 -2.74 -6.44 -7.06
C GLY A 62 -2.29 -5.08 -6.52
N LYS A 63 -2.83 -4.67 -5.36
CA LYS A 63 -2.43 -3.43 -4.66
C LYS A 63 -0.94 -3.38 -4.33
N SER A 64 -0.36 -4.49 -3.89
CA SER A 64 1.04 -4.50 -3.45
C SER A 64 2.01 -4.10 -4.55
N LEU A 65 1.73 -4.52 -5.79
CA LEU A 65 2.53 -4.14 -6.96
C LEU A 65 2.60 -2.62 -7.15
N CYS A 66 1.53 -1.90 -6.80
CA CYS A 66 1.43 -0.45 -6.97
C CYS A 66 2.39 0.35 -6.07
N TYR A 67 2.98 -0.26 -5.05
CA TYR A 67 4.06 0.35 -4.25
C TYR A 67 5.38 -0.43 -4.35
N GLN A 68 5.34 -1.75 -4.56
CA GLN A 68 6.54 -2.56 -4.72
C GLN A 68 7.33 -2.18 -5.97
N LEU A 69 6.66 -2.09 -7.12
CA LEU A 69 7.34 -1.75 -8.37
C LEU A 69 7.91 -0.32 -8.37
N PRO A 70 7.18 0.73 -7.91
CA PRO A 70 7.77 2.05 -7.74
C PRO A 70 8.95 2.11 -6.75
N SER A 71 8.98 1.23 -5.73
CA SER A 71 10.13 1.15 -4.82
C SER A 71 11.39 0.65 -5.53
N LEU A 72 11.25 -0.24 -6.53
CA LEU A 72 12.35 -0.73 -7.36
C LEU A 72 12.77 0.24 -8.47
N LEU A 73 11.86 1.12 -8.90
CA LEU A 73 12.13 2.11 -9.95
C LEU A 73 12.83 3.36 -9.41
N ARG A 74 12.62 3.68 -8.13
CA ARG A 74 13.15 4.87 -7.48
C ARG A 74 14.38 4.52 -6.67
N ARG A 75 15.34 5.45 -6.58
CA ARG A 75 16.52 5.24 -5.72
C ARG A 75 16.15 5.31 -4.25
N GLY A 76 16.67 4.38 -3.46
CA GLY A 76 16.44 4.29 -2.01
C GLY A 76 15.52 3.14 -1.63
N VAL A 77 15.12 3.10 -0.35
CA VAL A 77 14.24 2.06 0.19
C VAL A 77 12.78 2.52 0.19
N GLY A 78 11.86 1.66 -0.24
CA GLY A 78 10.42 1.85 -0.09
C GLY A 78 9.97 1.45 1.31
N ILE A 79 9.36 2.37 2.06
CA ILE A 79 8.86 2.10 3.42
C ILE A 79 7.37 1.76 3.36
N VAL A 80 7.01 0.53 3.71
CA VAL A 80 5.62 0.03 3.68
C VAL A 80 5.08 -0.08 5.10
N VAL A 81 4.18 0.82 5.48
CA VAL A 81 3.46 0.81 6.74
C VAL A 81 2.24 -0.10 6.61
N SER A 82 2.18 -1.16 7.42
CA SER A 82 1.06 -2.11 7.41
C SER A 82 0.68 -2.49 8.85
N PRO A 83 -0.59 -2.80 9.15
CA PRO A 83 -0.99 -3.17 10.51
C PRO A 83 -0.88 -4.69 10.77
N LEU A 84 -0.65 -5.50 9.73
CA LEU A 84 -0.74 -6.96 9.79
C LEU A 84 0.65 -7.59 9.85
N ILE A 85 1.20 -7.73 11.06
CA ILE A 85 2.55 -8.30 11.30
C ILE A 85 2.73 -9.67 10.63
N ALA A 86 1.73 -10.56 10.76
CA ALA A 86 1.79 -11.89 10.14
C ALA A 86 1.92 -11.80 8.62
N LEU A 87 1.15 -10.91 7.98
CA LEU A 87 1.18 -10.71 6.54
C LEU A 87 2.49 -10.05 6.07
N MET A 88 3.12 -9.21 6.89
CA MET A 88 4.44 -8.64 6.54
C MET A 88 5.49 -9.71 6.30
N LYS A 89 5.50 -10.76 7.13
CA LYS A 89 6.46 -11.85 6.99
C LYS A 89 6.26 -12.56 5.65
N ASP A 90 5.03 -12.96 5.34
CA ASP A 90 4.71 -13.66 4.09
C ASP A 90 5.05 -12.80 2.87
N GLN A 91 4.78 -11.49 2.92
CA GLN A 91 5.14 -10.56 1.85
C GLN A 91 6.66 -10.45 1.67
N VAL A 92 7.42 -10.33 2.77
CA VAL A 92 8.89 -10.23 2.73
C VAL A 92 9.51 -11.53 2.23
N ASP A 93 9.03 -12.68 2.70
CA ASP A 93 9.55 -13.99 2.28
C ASP A 93 9.26 -14.21 0.79
N THR A 94 8.07 -13.86 0.31
CA THR A 94 7.74 -13.88 -1.12
C THR A 94 8.66 -12.97 -1.93
N LEU A 95 8.86 -11.72 -1.50
CA LEU A 95 9.73 -10.77 -2.20
C LEU A 95 11.19 -11.26 -2.27
N ARG A 96 11.71 -11.84 -1.19
CA ARG A 96 13.06 -12.42 -1.16
C ARG A 96 13.21 -13.59 -2.12
N GLN A 97 12.19 -14.46 -2.23
CA GLN A 97 12.18 -15.55 -3.22
C GLN A 97 12.21 -15.03 -4.66
N LEU A 98 11.62 -13.85 -4.91
CA LEU A 98 11.68 -13.15 -6.19
C LEU A 98 12.97 -12.34 -6.39
N GLY A 99 13.94 -12.44 -5.47
CA GLY A 99 15.22 -11.73 -5.54
C GLY A 99 15.16 -10.26 -5.12
N VAL A 100 14.06 -9.80 -4.52
CA VAL A 100 13.92 -8.43 -4.01
C VAL A 100 14.48 -8.33 -2.59
N ARG A 101 15.30 -7.30 -2.33
CA ARG A 101 15.92 -7.08 -1.02
C ARG A 101 14.90 -6.47 -0.06
N ALA A 102 14.10 -7.33 0.56
CA ALA A 102 13.05 -6.92 1.49
C ALA A 102 13.38 -7.30 2.94
N ALA A 103 12.92 -6.48 3.89
CA ALA A 103 12.92 -6.78 5.32
C ALA A 103 11.65 -6.28 5.98
N TYR A 104 11.42 -6.69 7.24
CA TYR A 104 10.37 -6.11 8.08
C TYR A 104 10.96 -5.63 9.41
N LEU A 105 10.32 -4.63 10.03
CA LEU A 105 10.65 -4.11 11.35
C LEU A 105 9.37 -3.98 12.20
N ASN A 106 9.25 -4.77 13.25
CA ASN A 106 8.10 -4.76 14.15
C ASN A 106 8.52 -5.16 15.57
N SER A 107 7.57 -5.20 16.50
CA SER A 107 7.80 -5.52 17.90
C SER A 107 8.18 -6.98 18.17
N ALA A 108 7.95 -7.89 17.22
CA ALA A 108 8.27 -9.31 17.37
C ALA A 108 9.75 -9.63 17.08
N LEU A 109 10.50 -8.70 16.48
CA LEU A 109 11.93 -8.89 16.24
C LEU A 109 12.76 -8.71 17.53
N SER A 110 13.77 -9.56 17.69
CA SER A 110 14.77 -9.39 18.73
C SER A 110 15.56 -8.07 18.52
N PRO A 111 16.18 -7.51 19.57
CA PRO A 111 17.01 -6.31 19.44
C PRO A 111 18.21 -6.48 18.50
N SER A 112 18.78 -7.69 18.40
CA SER A 112 19.87 -7.96 17.45
C SER A 112 19.37 -8.00 16.01
N ALA A 113 18.25 -8.69 15.75
CA ALA A 113 17.64 -8.73 14.42
C ALA A 113 17.19 -7.33 13.96
N SER A 114 16.60 -6.54 14.86
CA SER A 114 16.23 -5.15 14.58
C SER A 114 17.44 -4.33 14.13
N ARG A 115 18.58 -4.43 14.83
CA ARG A 115 19.80 -3.71 14.48
C ARG A 115 20.35 -4.10 13.11
N VAL A 116 20.29 -5.37 12.74
CA VAL A 116 20.70 -5.83 11.39
C VAL A 116 19.85 -5.15 10.31
N VAL A 117 18.53 -5.09 10.50
CA VAL A 117 17.63 -4.41 9.57
C VAL A 117 17.92 -2.90 9.52
N GLU A 118 18.11 -2.26 10.67
CA GLU A 118 18.43 -0.84 10.76
C GLU A 118 19.76 -0.49 10.04
N HIS A 119 20.79 -1.33 10.18
CA HIS A 119 22.04 -1.19 9.43
C HIS A 119 21.83 -1.34 7.92
N ALA A 120 21.04 -2.33 7.48
CA ALA A 120 20.74 -2.53 6.05
C ALA A 120 19.97 -1.34 5.45
N VAL A 121 19.08 -0.71 6.23
CA VAL A 121 18.39 0.54 5.82
C VAL A 121 19.40 1.67 5.59
N LEU A 122 20.34 1.88 6.52
CA LEU A 122 21.36 2.93 6.40
C LEU A 122 22.37 2.64 5.28
N GLY A 123 22.69 1.37 5.04
CA GLY A 123 23.60 0.93 3.98
C GLY A 123 23.03 1.04 2.57
N GLY A 124 21.70 1.23 2.41
CA GLY A 124 21.06 1.16 1.09
C GLY A 124 20.92 -0.28 0.56
N ASP A 125 20.95 -1.26 1.47
CA ASP A 125 20.93 -2.68 1.16
C ASP A 125 19.51 -3.23 0.97
N LEU A 126 18.48 -2.39 1.13
CA LEU A 126 17.07 -2.78 1.02
C LEU A 126 16.37 -2.00 -0.09
N ASP A 127 15.55 -2.73 -0.84
CA ASP A 127 14.57 -2.19 -1.78
C ASP A 127 13.26 -1.87 -1.07
N LEU A 128 12.86 -2.71 -0.10
CA LEU A 128 11.63 -2.55 0.66
C LEU A 128 11.84 -2.85 2.16
N LEU A 129 11.23 -2.00 3.00
CA LEU A 129 11.08 -2.23 4.43
C LEU A 129 9.61 -2.19 4.81
N TYR A 130 9.07 -3.33 5.23
CA TYR A 130 7.77 -3.38 5.90
C TYR A 130 7.92 -2.96 7.36
N ILE A 131 7.05 -2.10 7.86
CA ILE A 131 7.15 -1.60 9.23
C ILE A 131 5.77 -1.48 9.88
N ALA A 132 5.69 -1.89 11.14
CA ALA A 132 4.48 -1.70 11.93
C ALA A 132 4.34 -0.22 12.34
N PRO A 133 3.12 0.35 12.36
CA PRO A 133 2.91 1.78 12.60
C PRO A 133 3.45 2.22 13.97
N GLU A 134 3.26 1.42 15.02
CA GLU A 134 3.78 1.67 16.37
C GLU A 134 5.32 1.70 16.41
N ARG A 135 5.98 0.94 15.53
CA ARG A 135 7.43 0.91 15.42
C ARG A 135 7.97 2.10 14.65
N LEU A 136 7.27 2.54 13.59
CA LEU A 136 7.63 3.70 12.79
C LEU A 136 7.61 4.98 13.62
N LEU A 137 6.60 5.13 14.49
CA LEU A 137 6.38 6.36 15.26
C LEU A 137 7.37 6.55 16.42
N LEU A 138 8.25 5.56 16.69
CA LEU A 138 9.30 5.74 17.70
C LEU A 138 10.32 6.81 17.23
N PRO A 139 10.75 7.74 18.11
CA PRO A 139 11.72 8.78 17.75
C PRO A 139 12.99 8.24 17.08
N ARG A 140 13.55 7.15 17.63
CA ARG A 140 14.74 6.48 17.07
C ARG A 140 14.55 6.00 15.63
N THR A 141 13.34 5.55 15.30
CA THR A 141 13.03 5.04 13.96
C THR A 141 12.89 6.20 12.99
N LEU A 142 12.26 7.30 13.41
CA LEU A 142 12.20 8.52 12.61
C LEU A 142 13.60 9.09 12.36
N GLU A 143 14.48 9.08 13.37
CA GLU A 143 15.90 9.49 13.22
C GLU A 143 16.68 8.60 12.25
N LEU A 144 16.49 7.28 12.30
CA LEU A 144 17.03 6.34 11.33
C LEU A 144 16.57 6.69 9.91
N LEU A 145 15.26 6.90 9.73
CA LEU A 145 14.67 7.21 8.42
C LEU A 145 15.16 8.56 7.87
N ARG A 146 15.43 9.56 8.72
CA ARG A 146 16.02 10.85 8.28
C ARG A 146 17.42 10.69 7.69
N GLN A 147 18.16 9.66 8.11
CA GLN A 147 19.51 9.37 7.60
C GLN A 147 19.50 8.46 6.37
N ALA A 148 18.39 7.74 6.15
CA ALA A 148 18.25 6.81 5.04
C ALA A 148 17.80 7.51 3.75
N GLN A 149 18.19 6.96 2.60
CA GLN A 149 17.65 7.39 1.32
C GLN A 149 16.30 6.70 1.08
N ILE A 150 15.20 7.46 1.21
CA ILE A 150 13.84 6.93 1.07
C ILE A 150 13.32 7.11 -0.35
N ALA A 151 12.89 6.02 -0.97
CA ALA A 151 12.27 6.02 -2.29
C ALA A 151 10.83 6.54 -2.25
N LEU A 152 10.02 5.99 -1.34
CA LEU A 152 8.60 6.31 -1.13
C LEU A 152 8.11 5.82 0.23
N PHE A 153 6.96 6.33 0.66
CA PHE A 153 6.16 5.75 1.73
C PHE A 153 4.88 5.13 1.17
N ALA A 154 4.58 3.89 1.54
CA ALA A 154 3.33 3.22 1.25
C ALA A 154 2.57 2.97 2.55
N ILE A 155 1.33 3.44 2.64
CA ILE A 155 0.42 3.21 3.77
C ILE A 155 -0.60 2.17 3.31
N ASP A 156 -0.35 0.91 3.66
CA ASP A 156 -1.28 -0.19 3.38
C ASP A 156 -2.40 -0.22 4.42
N GLU A 157 -3.54 -0.75 4.02
CA GLU A 157 -4.80 -0.71 4.79
C GLU A 157 -5.09 0.68 5.37
N ALA A 158 -4.96 1.70 4.52
CA ALA A 158 -5.11 3.10 4.92
C ALA A 158 -6.46 3.41 5.61
N HIS A 159 -7.47 2.56 5.42
CA HIS A 159 -8.76 2.66 6.09
C HIS A 159 -8.66 2.56 7.62
N CYS A 160 -7.59 1.98 8.19
CA CYS A 160 -7.34 1.89 9.63
C CYS A 160 -7.29 3.26 10.34
N VAL A 161 -7.14 4.36 9.59
CA VAL A 161 -7.18 5.73 10.13
C VAL A 161 -8.59 6.18 10.58
N SER A 162 -9.64 5.53 10.05
CA SER A 162 -11.03 5.89 10.28
C SER A 162 -11.61 5.14 11.46
N GLN A 163 -12.03 5.87 12.51
CA GLN A 163 -12.72 5.35 13.70
C GLN A 163 -14.03 4.59 13.40
N TRP A 164 -14.57 4.75 12.19
CA TRP A 164 -15.78 4.08 11.72
C TRP A 164 -15.53 2.69 11.12
N GLY A 165 -14.29 2.21 11.14
CA GLY A 165 -13.91 0.86 10.72
C GLY A 165 -13.63 -0.03 11.94
N HIS A 166 -13.87 -1.34 11.79
CA HIS A 166 -13.59 -2.37 12.80
C HIS A 166 -12.09 -2.46 13.13
N ASP A 167 -11.24 -2.03 12.20
CA ASP A 167 -9.78 -2.10 12.26
C ASP A 167 -9.12 -0.76 12.59
N PHE A 168 -9.79 0.09 13.39
CA PHE A 168 -9.22 1.38 13.80
C PHE A 168 -7.88 1.20 14.53
N ARG A 169 -6.86 1.96 14.09
CA ARG A 169 -5.53 2.02 14.70
C ARG A 169 -5.18 3.48 14.99
N PRO A 170 -5.12 3.92 16.26
CA PRO A 170 -4.74 5.30 16.63
C PRO A 170 -3.41 5.74 16.01
N GLU A 171 -2.47 4.83 15.83
CA GLU A 171 -1.15 5.06 15.25
C GLU A 171 -1.24 5.57 13.80
N TYR A 172 -2.26 5.15 13.03
CA TYR A 172 -2.43 5.60 11.64
C TYR A 172 -2.75 7.10 11.55
N GLN A 173 -3.38 7.70 12.57
CA GLN A 173 -3.65 9.14 12.60
C GLN A 173 -2.35 9.95 12.81
N GLN A 174 -1.36 9.35 13.43
CA GLN A 174 -0.07 9.97 13.72
C GLN A 174 0.90 9.91 12.52
N LEU A 175 0.56 9.16 11.46
CA LEU A 175 1.35 9.09 10.22
C LEU A 175 1.44 10.43 9.46
N SER A 176 0.71 11.47 9.90
CA SER A 176 0.93 12.86 9.46
C SER A 176 2.32 13.39 9.74
N VAL A 177 3.07 12.76 10.64
CA VAL A 177 4.50 13.00 10.82
C VAL A 177 5.29 12.83 9.52
N LEU A 178 4.89 11.90 8.64
CA LEU A 178 5.61 11.61 7.40
C LEU A 178 5.61 12.80 6.43
N GLU A 179 4.50 13.56 6.38
CA GLU A 179 4.44 14.78 5.57
C GLU A 179 5.34 15.88 6.11
N ARG A 180 5.40 16.01 7.45
CA ARG A 180 6.18 17.05 8.12
C ARG A 180 7.67 16.80 8.05
N GLU A 181 8.08 15.55 8.26
CA GLU A 181 9.49 15.14 8.32
C GLU A 181 10.07 14.83 6.93
N PHE A 182 9.24 14.35 6.00
CA PHE A 182 9.68 13.90 4.67
C PHE A 182 8.82 14.50 3.54
N PRO A 183 8.71 15.84 3.43
CA PRO A 183 7.79 16.48 2.48
C PRO A 183 8.08 16.13 1.02
N GLN A 184 9.35 15.87 0.70
CA GLN A 184 9.85 15.58 -0.66
C GLN A 184 9.61 14.12 -1.09
N VAL A 185 9.28 13.22 -0.15
CA VAL A 185 9.14 11.79 -0.44
C VAL A 185 7.71 11.49 -0.89
N PRO A 186 7.52 10.81 -2.03
CA PRO A 186 6.19 10.45 -2.50
C PRO A 186 5.52 9.48 -1.56
N ARG A 187 4.21 9.65 -1.40
CA ARG A 187 3.36 8.88 -0.49
C ARG A 187 2.22 8.26 -1.26
N ILE A 188 2.09 6.94 -1.14
CA ILE A 188 0.93 6.19 -1.63
C ILE A 188 0.15 5.62 -0.44
N ALA A 189 -1.16 5.80 -0.42
CA ALA A 189 -2.05 5.16 0.53
C ALA A 189 -2.96 4.18 -0.24
N LEU A 190 -3.15 2.97 0.28
CA LEU A 190 -3.91 1.94 -0.41
C LEU A 190 -4.94 1.33 0.53
N THR A 191 -6.12 1.05 0.01
CA THR A 191 -7.14 0.30 0.75
C THR A 191 -8.04 -0.48 -0.21
N ALA A 192 -8.51 -1.64 0.24
CA ALA A 192 -9.60 -2.37 -0.42
C ALA A 192 -10.98 -1.80 -0.06
N THR A 193 -11.09 -1.26 1.14
CA THR A 193 -12.35 -1.00 1.83
C THR A 193 -12.41 0.49 2.23
N ALA A 194 -12.97 1.31 1.34
CA ALA A 194 -13.36 2.69 1.65
C ALA A 194 -14.77 2.97 1.14
N THR A 195 -15.71 2.03 1.37
CA THR A 195 -17.08 2.11 0.88
C THR A 195 -17.87 3.13 1.71
N GLY A 196 -18.09 4.36 1.21
CA GLY A 196 -18.95 5.35 1.88
C GLY A 196 -18.29 6.72 2.07
N HIS A 197 -19.10 7.77 1.94
CA HIS A 197 -18.65 9.18 1.98
C HIS A 197 -17.87 9.53 3.27
N GLY A 198 -18.25 8.94 4.42
CA GLY A 198 -17.57 9.16 5.71
C GLY A 198 -16.14 8.62 5.75
N ARG A 199 -15.90 7.40 5.25
CA ARG A 199 -14.56 6.78 5.21
C ARG A 199 -13.62 7.54 4.28
N TRP A 200 -14.11 7.95 3.11
CA TRP A 200 -13.35 8.79 2.18
C TRP A 200 -12.98 10.15 2.78
N ARG A 201 -13.92 10.79 3.47
CA ARG A 201 -13.67 12.07 4.14
C ARG A 201 -12.67 11.92 5.27
N SER A 202 -12.72 10.81 6.02
CA SER A 202 -11.74 10.51 7.08
C SER A 202 -10.33 10.30 6.51
N LEU A 203 -10.17 9.51 5.44
CA LEU A 203 -8.89 9.36 4.75
C LEU A 203 -8.29 10.71 4.33
N ARG A 204 -9.10 11.59 3.71
CA ARG A 204 -8.66 12.93 3.30
C ARG A 204 -8.38 13.88 4.47
N THR A 205 -9.02 13.65 5.62
CA THR A 205 -8.88 14.53 6.79
C THR A 205 -7.64 14.13 7.59
N CYS A 206 -7.44 12.83 7.81
CA CYS A 206 -6.34 12.33 8.63
C CYS A 206 -5.03 12.18 7.85
N LEU A 207 -5.10 11.88 6.55
CA LEU A 207 -3.94 11.88 5.66
C LEU A 207 -3.93 13.21 4.89
N VAL A 208 -3.58 14.28 5.59
CA VAL A 208 -3.78 15.68 5.13
C VAL A 208 -3.11 15.95 3.77
N TRP A 209 -2.03 15.26 3.45
CA TRP A 209 -1.34 15.29 2.15
C TRP A 209 -2.15 14.76 0.97
N VAL A 210 -3.21 13.99 1.21
CA VAL A 210 -4.19 13.57 0.20
C VAL A 210 -5.00 14.78 -0.31
N ARG A 211 -4.88 15.97 0.31
CA ARG A 211 -5.65 17.16 -0.09
C ARG A 211 -4.99 17.98 -1.20
N SER A 212 -3.66 18.00 -1.29
CA SER A 212 -2.93 19.08 -1.99
C SER A 212 -2.31 18.68 -3.33
N ALA A 213 -2.04 17.39 -3.60
CA ALA A 213 -1.41 16.94 -4.84
C ALA A 213 -1.73 15.46 -5.09
N PHE A 214 -3.00 15.18 -5.36
CA PHE A 214 -3.55 13.86 -5.12
C PHE A 214 -4.36 13.31 -6.29
N LYS A 215 -3.89 12.23 -6.94
CA LYS A 215 -4.64 11.55 -8.01
C LYS A 215 -5.43 10.37 -7.45
N ARG A 216 -6.76 10.49 -7.44
CA ARG A 216 -7.66 9.39 -7.06
C ARG A 216 -7.75 8.39 -8.19
N ILE A 217 -7.27 7.18 -7.95
CA ILE A 217 -7.29 6.10 -8.95
C ILE A 217 -8.06 4.92 -8.35
N GLY A 218 -9.11 4.49 -9.07
CA GLY A 218 -9.98 3.39 -8.65
C GLY A 218 -10.36 2.50 -9.83
N SER A 219 -10.57 1.21 -9.55
CA SER A 219 -10.96 0.22 -10.56
C SER A 219 -12.35 0.48 -11.16
N GLU A 220 -12.59 0.02 -12.40
CA GLU A 220 -13.86 0.15 -13.14
C GLU A 220 -15.09 -0.37 -12.38
N PHE A 221 -14.91 -1.36 -11.51
CA PHE A 221 -15.94 -1.81 -10.55
C PHE A 221 -16.66 -0.64 -9.86
N TRP A 222 -15.93 0.44 -9.55
CA TRP A 222 -16.50 1.62 -8.92
C TRP A 222 -17.15 2.60 -9.92
N ARG A 223 -16.63 2.74 -11.15
CA ARG A 223 -17.25 3.59 -12.18
C ARG A 223 -18.64 3.06 -12.56
N SER A 224 -18.78 1.75 -12.69
CA SER A 224 -20.06 1.07 -12.94
C SER A 224 -21.06 1.27 -11.79
N SER A 225 -20.62 1.16 -10.52
CA SER A 225 -21.51 1.32 -9.36
C SER A 225 -22.20 2.69 -9.23
N ARG A 226 -21.67 3.74 -9.88
CA ARG A 226 -22.34 5.06 -9.98
C ARG A 226 -23.46 5.11 -11.02
N GLN A 227 -23.41 4.27 -12.04
CA GLN A 227 -24.35 4.31 -13.16
C GLN A 227 -25.62 3.50 -12.87
N TYR A 228 -25.58 2.54 -11.94
CA TYR A 228 -26.69 1.61 -11.71
C TYR A 228 -27.60 1.91 -10.52
N GLY A 229 -27.37 2.96 -9.73
CA GLY A 229 -28.27 3.32 -8.62
C GLY A 229 -28.52 2.20 -7.59
N VAL A 230 -27.69 1.15 -7.58
CA VAL A 230 -27.88 -0.03 -6.73
C VAL A 230 -27.51 0.35 -5.29
N PRO A 231 -28.40 0.11 -4.31
CA PRO A 231 -28.10 0.36 -2.91
C PRO A 231 -26.85 -0.40 -2.48
N LEU A 232 -25.92 0.32 -1.83
CA LEU A 232 -24.61 -0.16 -1.38
C LEU A 232 -24.65 -1.46 -0.55
N GLN A 233 -25.79 -1.79 0.04
CA GLN A 233 -26.03 -2.98 0.84
C GLN A 233 -26.03 -4.28 0.00
N GLU A 234 -26.46 -4.24 -1.26
CA GLU A 234 -26.53 -5.43 -2.11
C GLU A 234 -25.15 -5.85 -2.65
N LEU A 235 -24.25 -4.89 -2.87
CA LEU A 235 -22.87 -5.16 -3.31
C LEU A 235 -22.01 -5.78 -2.21
N LEU A 236 -22.27 -5.44 -0.95
CA LEU A 236 -21.59 -6.02 0.21
C LEU A 236 -21.99 -7.49 0.42
N GLN A 237 -23.26 -7.84 0.20
CA GLN A 237 -23.71 -9.24 0.27
C GLN A 237 -23.15 -10.14 -0.85
N GLN A 238 -22.71 -9.56 -1.98
CA GLN A 238 -22.08 -10.32 -3.06
C GLN A 238 -20.60 -10.63 -2.80
N GLN A 239 -19.88 -9.80 -2.03
CA GLN A 239 -18.51 -10.09 -1.63
C GLN A 239 -18.42 -11.25 -0.62
N ASP A 240 -19.35 -11.31 0.35
CA ASP A 240 -19.41 -12.43 1.29
C ASP A 240 -19.74 -13.78 0.61
N LYS A 241 -20.47 -13.75 -0.52
CA LYS A 241 -20.77 -14.95 -1.30
C LYS A 241 -19.60 -15.46 -2.16
N MET A 242 -18.60 -14.62 -2.46
CA MET A 242 -17.46 -15.00 -3.30
C MET A 242 -16.25 -15.50 -2.50
N CYS A 243 -16.13 -15.17 -1.21
CA CYS A 243 -15.11 -15.75 -0.32
C CYS A 243 -15.45 -17.18 0.17
N GLY A 244 -16.57 -17.77 -0.26
CA GLY A 244 -17.06 -19.07 0.21
C GLY A 244 -16.92 -20.26 -0.75
N ARG A 245 -16.14 -20.18 -1.83
CA ARG A 245 -15.90 -21.35 -2.71
C ARG A 245 -14.43 -21.53 -3.04
N CYS A 246 -13.74 -22.26 -2.17
CA CYS A 246 -12.50 -22.93 -2.52
C CYS A 246 -12.87 -24.24 -3.27
N PRO A 247 -12.51 -24.44 -4.55
CA PRO A 247 -12.83 -25.65 -5.28
C PRO A 247 -11.69 -26.67 -5.12
N LEU A 248 -11.45 -27.15 -3.91
CA LEU A 248 -10.64 -28.34 -3.67
C LEU A 248 -11.31 -29.12 -2.54
N GLY A 249 -12.00 -30.20 -2.91
CA GLY A 249 -12.77 -31.02 -1.99
C GLY A 249 -11.89 -31.86 -1.07
N VAL A 250 -12.27 -31.92 0.20
CA VAL A 250 -12.02 -33.01 1.15
C VAL A 250 -13.06 -32.94 2.29
N PRO A 251 -13.45 -34.06 2.91
CA PRO A 251 -14.85 -34.34 3.27
C PRO A 251 -15.31 -33.95 4.68
N ASP A 252 -16.64 -33.89 4.79
CA ASP A 252 -17.55 -33.70 5.92
C ASP A 252 -17.03 -34.01 7.34
N PHE A 253 -17.12 -33.01 8.23
CA PHE A 253 -17.45 -33.23 9.63
C PHE A 253 -18.88 -32.73 9.89
N THR A 254 -19.79 -33.68 10.00
CA THR A 254 -21.19 -33.47 10.43
C THR A 254 -21.24 -33.30 11.95
N VAL A 255 -21.86 -32.20 12.40
CA VAL A 255 -22.40 -32.08 13.77
C VAL A 255 -23.88 -31.72 13.64
N PRO A 256 -24.82 -32.54 14.16
CA PRO A 256 -26.25 -32.32 13.98
C PRO A 256 -26.80 -31.22 14.93
N PRO A 257 -27.92 -30.56 14.59
CA PRO A 257 -28.52 -29.52 15.41
C PRO A 257 -29.60 -30.08 16.35
N ARG A 258 -29.61 -29.66 17.62
CA ARG A 258 -30.82 -29.61 18.45
C ARG A 258 -30.76 -28.36 19.34
N PHE A 259 -31.54 -27.33 18.99
CA PHE A 259 -32.88 -27.02 19.52
C PHE A 259 -32.84 -26.31 20.89
N LEU A 260 -33.11 -25.00 20.85
CA LEU A 260 -33.69 -24.24 21.95
C LEU A 260 -35.14 -24.70 22.15
N SER A 261 -35.50 -25.09 23.38
CA SER A 261 -36.64 -24.50 24.12
C SER A 261 -36.86 -25.17 25.49
N LEU A 262 -37.13 -24.30 26.48
CA LEU A 262 -38.02 -24.47 27.64
C LEU A 262 -37.66 -25.50 28.73
N SER A 263 -37.17 -25.00 29.86
CA SER A 263 -37.91 -24.93 31.15
C SER A 263 -37.23 -23.91 32.06
#